data_AF-A0A7C3WEL7-F1
#
_entry.id   AF-A0A7C3WEL7-F1
#
_cell.length_a   1.000
_cell.length_b   1.000
_cell.length_c   1.000
_cell.angle_alpha   90.00
_cell.angle_beta   90.00
_cell.angle_gamma   90.00
#
_symmetry.space_group_name_H-M   'P 1'
#
loop_
_entity.id
_entity.type
_entity.pdbx_description
1 polymer ?
#
loop_
_entity_poly.entity_id
_entity_poly.type
_entity_poly.pdbx_seq_one_letter_code
_entity_poly.pdbx_strand_id
1 'polypeptide(L)'
;AYNNWVIWSLVERDGKPTKVPLNPKGGPGKSNDPKTWGSFDQAVEAWQQNGAAGIGFVFSSADPFTAIDLDHAFVDGQPRLCAQVILEQLGSYSETSPSGAGAHIILKGALPPGRNRRTFPCGLAIEVYDQLRFFTVTGHHLPGTPTTVEDRQAELAILHRQIFGKEDKPRSEGPRPGPSSTLDLDDAELIDRAHKAVNGYKFSQLWAGDWRGAGYPSQSEADLALCEILAFWTGGDPDRIERLFSQSGLGQRDKWKKREDYRRRTIQEALARVTEFHSPGGCGPKPEDGRNRDGGQDSPKGGNGQNHEREKNSGSDSGQRERKSGPQILFVTAAELEGTEFREPKWVVPRILPEGLNLLSSRPKKGKTWLGLNISVAKATGGCALGREDLRLEPAKVLYLALEDRLRRMKQRLKIIMGNDPFPKDLILTDSWPRLDQGGLEALSIFLKEHSDCKLAVIDSYAKIKPVRPKNVDPYEFEMGWGGDLQSLAQERQVCILLIYHNRKSEGEDPIDDVMGSTGLTAAVDAILILKRGRGQADGTLLVTGRDVEEQELALKFHPAEGLWTLLGTAAECAISQQRREILAVLKETGPQTLTQLVKILGKNYDTVRVTLARMREAGVVRL
;
A
#
# COMPACT_ATOMS: atom_id res chain seq x y z
N ALA A 1 17.20 -38.61 -17.16
CA ALA A 1 18.22 -37.54 -17.28
C ALA A 1 18.91 -37.25 -15.94
N TYR A 2 18.18 -37.18 -14.82
CA TYR A 2 18.75 -36.89 -13.49
C TYR A 2 18.53 -38.03 -12.51
N ASN A 3 19.47 -38.21 -11.57
CA ASN A 3 19.44 -39.26 -10.54
C ASN A 3 19.08 -38.69 -9.16
N ASN A 4 18.15 -37.73 -9.13
CA ASN A 4 17.74 -37.03 -7.92
C ASN A 4 16.41 -37.58 -7.37
N TRP A 5 16.09 -38.84 -7.68
CA TRP A 5 14.83 -39.45 -7.28
C TRP A 5 14.93 -40.11 -5.90
N VAL A 6 13.85 -39.95 -5.13
CA VAL A 6 13.65 -40.56 -3.81
C VAL A 6 12.26 -41.19 -3.74
N ILE A 7 12.04 -42.04 -2.75
CA ILE A 7 10.67 -42.41 -2.33
C ILE A 7 10.35 -41.65 -1.04
N TRP A 8 9.08 -41.55 -0.65
CA TRP A 8 8.72 -40.91 0.61
C TRP A 8 7.63 -41.68 1.33
N SER A 9 7.64 -41.57 2.66
CA SER A 9 6.62 -42.12 3.54
C SER A 9 6.11 -41.04 4.50
N LEU A 10 4.88 -41.23 4.99
CA LEU A 10 4.29 -40.39 6.02
C LEU A 10 4.76 -40.91 7.38
N VAL A 11 5.40 -40.05 8.18
CA VAL A 11 5.78 -40.36 9.56
C VAL A 11 5.27 -39.29 10.50
N GLU A 12 4.92 -39.66 11.71
CA GLU A 12 4.52 -38.70 12.73
C GLU A 12 5.78 -38.08 13.36
N ARG A 13 5.87 -36.75 13.32
CA ARG A 13 6.91 -35.97 14.02
C ARG A 13 6.23 -34.84 14.77
N ASP A 14 6.51 -34.71 16.06
CA ASP A 14 5.94 -33.68 16.93
C ASP A 14 4.40 -33.59 16.84
N GLY A 15 3.72 -34.74 16.73
CA GLY A 15 2.26 -34.85 16.60
C GLY A 15 1.70 -34.40 15.24
N LYS A 16 2.54 -34.23 14.22
CA LYS A 16 2.13 -33.84 12.87
C LYS A 16 2.56 -34.87 11.81
N PRO A 17 1.68 -35.20 10.85
CA PRO A 17 2.05 -36.03 9.72
C PRO A 17 3.08 -35.31 8.84
N THR A 18 4.26 -35.90 8.71
CA THR A 18 5.40 -35.33 7.98
C THR A 18 5.83 -36.28 6.87
N LYS A 19 5.96 -35.75 5.64
CA LYS A 19 6.49 -36.49 4.50
C LYS A 19 8.02 -36.54 4.61
N VAL A 20 8.60 -37.74 4.69
CA VAL A 20 10.04 -37.92 4.86
C VAL A 20 10.62 -38.68 3.67
N PRO A 21 11.72 -38.19 3.07
CA PRO A 21 12.34 -38.87 1.94
C PRO A 21 13.14 -40.09 2.42
N LEU A 22 13.14 -41.13 1.61
CA LEU A 22 13.85 -42.37 1.80
C LEU A 22 14.70 -42.65 0.55
N ASN A 23 15.87 -43.22 0.78
CA ASN A 23 16.76 -43.61 -0.29
C ASN A 23 16.13 -44.79 -1.06
N PRO A 24 15.98 -44.71 -2.39
CA PRO A 24 15.40 -45.79 -3.18
C PRO A 24 16.24 -47.07 -3.14
N LYS A 25 17.53 -46.98 -2.77
CA LYS A 25 18.43 -48.13 -2.56
C LYS A 25 18.38 -48.69 -1.13
N GLY A 26 17.56 -48.10 -0.25
CA GLY A 26 17.42 -48.47 1.16
C GLY A 26 18.03 -47.45 2.13
N GLY A 27 17.34 -47.27 3.27
CA GLY A 27 17.75 -46.36 4.34
C GLY A 27 17.19 -44.92 4.21
N PRO A 28 17.60 -44.00 5.11
CA PRO A 28 17.06 -42.64 5.14
C PRO A 28 17.55 -41.81 3.94
N GLY A 29 16.63 -41.06 3.34
CA GLY A 29 16.93 -40.08 2.30
C GLY A 29 17.27 -38.72 2.91
N LYS A 30 18.14 -37.94 2.26
CA LYS A 30 18.50 -36.59 2.70
C LYS A 30 18.48 -35.62 1.52
N SER A 31 17.80 -34.49 1.66
CA SER A 31 17.69 -33.47 0.59
C SER A 31 19.00 -32.74 0.25
N ASN A 32 20.08 -33.00 1.00
CA ASN A 32 21.40 -32.38 0.81
C ASN A 32 22.52 -33.40 0.57
N ASP A 33 22.21 -34.69 0.40
CA ASP A 33 23.20 -35.73 0.17
C ASP A 33 22.86 -36.55 -1.10
N PRO A 34 23.50 -36.25 -2.24
CA PRO A 34 23.24 -36.94 -3.51
C PRO A 34 23.42 -38.45 -3.48
N LYS A 35 24.22 -38.98 -2.54
CA LYS A 35 24.42 -40.43 -2.40
C LYS A 35 23.16 -41.15 -1.95
N THR A 36 22.22 -40.42 -1.35
CA THR A 36 20.94 -40.93 -0.86
C THR A 36 19.84 -40.91 -1.93
N TRP A 37 20.15 -40.51 -3.17
CA TRP A 37 19.20 -40.43 -4.28
C TRP A 37 19.48 -41.54 -5.32
N GLY A 38 18.53 -41.75 -6.23
CA GLY A 38 18.61 -42.77 -7.28
C GLY A 38 18.01 -42.32 -8.61
N SER A 39 18.00 -43.25 -9.57
CA SER A 39 17.29 -43.04 -10.84
C SER A 39 15.76 -43.10 -10.64
N PHE A 40 15.02 -42.63 -11.64
CA PHE A 40 13.56 -42.74 -11.65
C PHE A 40 13.11 -44.20 -11.52
N ASP A 41 13.70 -45.09 -12.33
CA ASP A 41 13.36 -46.52 -12.31
C ASP A 41 13.61 -47.15 -10.95
N GLN A 42 14.73 -46.82 -10.30
CA GLN A 42 15.03 -47.27 -8.93
C GLN A 42 13.97 -46.78 -7.93
N ALA A 43 13.53 -45.53 -8.05
CA ALA A 43 12.51 -44.98 -7.16
C ALA A 43 11.13 -45.62 -7.39
N VAL A 44 10.75 -45.87 -8.65
CA VAL A 44 9.48 -46.54 -8.99
C VAL A 44 9.48 -47.99 -8.50
N GLU A 45 10.56 -48.73 -8.76
CA GLU A 45 10.71 -50.11 -8.29
C GLU A 45 10.65 -50.17 -6.75
N ALA A 46 11.42 -49.31 -6.08
CA ALA A 46 11.44 -49.24 -4.62
C ALA A 46 10.09 -48.82 -4.03
N TRP A 47 9.35 -47.93 -4.70
CA TRP A 47 8.01 -47.53 -4.27
C TRP A 47 7.02 -48.69 -4.34
N GLN A 48 7.05 -49.46 -5.43
CA GLN A 48 6.20 -50.64 -5.64
C GLN A 48 6.52 -51.78 -4.66
N GLN A 49 7.80 -51.97 -4.32
CA GLN A 49 8.24 -53.06 -3.45
C GLN A 49 8.14 -52.74 -1.95
N ASN A 50 8.38 -51.49 -1.54
CA ASN A 50 8.49 -51.11 -0.12
C ASN A 50 7.22 -50.50 0.49
N GLY A 51 6.11 -50.41 -0.26
CA GLY A 51 4.87 -49.82 0.23
C GLY A 51 5.00 -48.35 0.63
N ALA A 52 5.91 -47.61 -0.01
CA ALA A 52 6.09 -46.19 0.24
C ALA A 52 4.85 -45.38 -0.23
N ALA A 53 4.66 -44.19 0.34
CA ALA A 53 3.49 -43.36 0.03
C ALA A 53 3.56 -42.72 -1.36
N GLY A 54 4.76 -42.58 -1.94
CA GLY A 54 4.96 -42.15 -3.31
C GLY A 54 6.43 -41.94 -3.65
N ILE A 55 6.67 -41.40 -4.85
CA ILE A 55 7.99 -40.97 -5.31
C ILE A 55 8.15 -39.45 -5.15
N GLY A 56 9.39 -38.99 -5.17
CA GLY A 56 9.72 -37.57 -5.09
C GLY A 56 11.02 -37.25 -5.81
N PHE A 57 11.24 -35.97 -6.04
CA PHE A 57 12.42 -35.44 -6.70
C PHE A 57 13.12 -34.43 -5.80
N VAL A 58 14.45 -34.48 -5.72
CA VAL A 58 15.28 -33.55 -4.95
C VAL A 58 15.87 -32.50 -5.87
N PHE A 59 15.58 -31.23 -5.58
CA PHE A 59 16.15 -30.10 -6.33
C PHE A 59 17.56 -29.80 -5.83
N SER A 60 18.45 -29.50 -6.76
CA SER A 60 19.87 -29.28 -6.50
C SER A 60 20.45 -28.25 -7.48
N SER A 61 21.57 -27.64 -7.10
CA SER A 61 22.30 -26.74 -7.99
C SER A 61 22.85 -27.40 -9.27
N ALA A 62 22.77 -28.72 -9.40
CA ALA A 62 23.22 -29.47 -10.57
C ALA A 62 22.09 -29.72 -11.59
N ASP A 63 20.85 -29.39 -11.26
CA ASP A 63 19.70 -29.48 -12.16
C ASP A 63 19.12 -28.08 -12.43
N PRO A 64 18.43 -27.87 -13.56
CA PRO A 64 17.94 -26.55 -13.95
C PRO A 64 16.57 -26.23 -13.32
N PHE A 65 16.05 -27.05 -12.40
CA PHE A 65 14.65 -27.00 -12.00
C PHE A 65 14.41 -26.16 -10.74
N THR A 66 13.35 -25.36 -10.79
CA THR A 66 12.74 -24.73 -9.62
C THR A 66 11.34 -25.31 -9.43
N ALA A 67 10.98 -25.61 -8.18
CA ALA A 67 9.65 -26.02 -7.81
C ALA A 67 8.96 -24.99 -6.90
N ILE A 68 7.68 -24.77 -7.20
CA ILE A 68 6.77 -23.90 -6.47
C ILE A 68 5.69 -24.79 -5.86
N ASP A 69 5.54 -24.73 -4.54
CA ASP A 69 4.47 -25.39 -3.79
C ASP A 69 3.37 -24.40 -3.47
N LEU A 70 2.14 -24.72 -3.85
CA LEU A 70 0.94 -23.95 -3.56
C LEU A 70 0.04 -24.75 -2.61
N ASP A 71 0.17 -24.45 -1.31
CA ASP A 71 -0.64 -25.05 -0.25
C ASP A 71 -2.02 -24.39 -0.19
N HIS A 72 -3.07 -25.21 -0.09
CA HIS A 72 -4.48 -24.76 -0.11
C HIS A 72 -4.88 -24.03 -1.41
N ALA A 73 -4.30 -24.43 -2.54
CA ALA A 73 -4.61 -23.90 -3.87
C ALA A 73 -6.07 -24.08 -4.29
N PHE A 74 -6.75 -25.12 -3.80
CA PHE A 74 -8.12 -25.45 -4.20
C PHE A 74 -9.11 -25.32 -3.03
N VAL A 75 -10.33 -24.86 -3.34
CA VAL A 75 -11.50 -24.87 -2.45
C VAL A 75 -12.63 -25.54 -3.19
N ASP A 76 -13.21 -26.60 -2.62
CA ASP A 76 -14.26 -27.41 -3.24
C ASP A 76 -13.92 -27.90 -4.67
N GLY A 77 -12.63 -28.21 -4.90
CA GLY A 77 -12.11 -28.66 -6.19
C GLY A 77 -11.90 -27.56 -7.24
N GLN A 78 -12.19 -26.30 -6.91
CA GLN A 78 -11.94 -25.14 -7.78
C GLN A 78 -10.68 -24.39 -7.33
N PRO A 79 -9.81 -23.96 -8.26
CA PRO A 79 -8.63 -23.19 -7.88
C PRO A 79 -9.04 -21.84 -7.31
N ARG A 80 -8.35 -21.40 -6.25
CA ARG A 80 -8.44 -20.01 -5.80
C ARG A 80 -7.93 -19.10 -6.91
N LEU A 81 -8.52 -17.92 -7.08
CA LEU A 81 -8.10 -16.96 -8.11
C LEU A 81 -6.59 -16.64 -8.03
N CYS A 82 -6.06 -16.45 -6.83
CA CYS A 82 -4.62 -16.23 -6.63
C CYS A 82 -3.76 -17.43 -7.05
N ALA A 83 -4.21 -18.67 -6.82
CA ALA A 83 -3.51 -19.86 -7.29
C ALA A 83 -3.58 -19.97 -8.81
N GLN A 84 -4.73 -19.66 -9.41
CA GLN A 84 -4.94 -19.63 -10.85
C GLN A 84 -4.01 -18.61 -11.54
N VAL A 85 -3.92 -17.39 -11.02
CA VAL A 85 -3.01 -16.36 -11.56
C VAL A 85 -1.55 -16.82 -11.52
N ILE A 86 -1.11 -17.48 -10.44
CA ILE A 86 0.26 -18.00 -10.32
C ILE A 86 0.51 -19.12 -11.34
N LEU A 87 -0.44 -20.05 -11.49
CA LEU A 87 -0.38 -21.14 -12.47
C LEU A 87 -0.31 -20.60 -13.91
N GLU A 88 -1.14 -19.61 -14.24
CA GLU A 88 -1.19 -18.98 -15.57
C GLU A 88 0.07 -18.17 -15.86
N GLN A 89 0.56 -17.40 -14.88
CA GLN A 89 1.76 -16.57 -15.02
C GLN A 89 3.02 -17.39 -15.22
N LEU A 90 3.18 -18.51 -14.49
CA LEU A 90 4.34 -19.38 -14.64
C LEU A 90 4.22 -20.29 -15.86
N GLY A 91 3.01 -20.74 -16.21
CA GLY A 91 2.75 -21.44 -17.48
C GLY A 91 3.73 -22.58 -17.77
N SER A 92 3.90 -23.52 -16.83
CA SER A 92 4.78 -24.68 -16.93
C SER A 92 4.09 -25.93 -16.35
N TYR A 93 4.73 -27.10 -16.44
CA TYR A 93 4.23 -28.35 -15.87
C TYR A 93 3.72 -28.17 -14.45
N SER A 94 2.46 -28.52 -14.23
CA SER A 94 1.81 -28.43 -12.93
C SER A 94 1.03 -29.70 -12.62
N GLU A 95 1.04 -30.11 -11.35
CA GLU A 95 0.37 -31.31 -10.87
C GLU A 95 -0.32 -31.07 -9.52
N THR A 96 -1.36 -31.84 -9.22
CA THR A 96 -2.03 -31.78 -7.91
C THR A 96 -1.14 -32.42 -6.85
N SER A 97 -1.00 -31.78 -5.69
CA SER A 97 -0.22 -32.32 -4.58
C SER A 97 -0.88 -33.56 -3.96
N PRO A 98 -0.18 -34.40 -3.18
CA PRO A 98 -0.74 -35.64 -2.63
C PRO A 98 -1.98 -35.45 -1.74
N SER A 99 -2.19 -34.26 -1.16
CA SER A 99 -3.36 -33.97 -0.33
C SER A 99 -4.62 -33.67 -1.15
N GLY A 100 -4.48 -33.41 -2.46
CA GLY A 100 -5.56 -32.97 -3.33
C GLY A 100 -5.96 -31.50 -3.17
N ALA A 101 -5.48 -30.83 -2.12
CA ALA A 101 -5.84 -29.43 -1.81
C ALA A 101 -4.81 -28.40 -2.29
N GLY A 102 -3.64 -28.84 -2.77
CA GLY A 102 -2.55 -27.99 -3.24
C GLY A 102 -2.07 -28.36 -4.64
N ALA A 103 -1.12 -27.59 -5.17
CA ALA A 103 -0.52 -27.79 -6.49
C ALA A 103 1.00 -27.63 -6.44
N HIS A 104 1.71 -28.40 -7.25
CA HIS A 104 3.13 -28.16 -7.55
C HIS A 104 3.27 -27.61 -8.96
N ILE A 105 4.17 -26.64 -9.14
CA ILE A 105 4.58 -26.12 -10.44
C ILE A 105 6.08 -26.36 -10.57
N ILE A 106 6.51 -26.98 -11.67
CA ILE A 106 7.91 -27.27 -11.95
C ILE A 106 8.29 -26.54 -13.24
N LEU A 107 9.37 -25.76 -13.19
CA LEU A 107 9.88 -24.98 -14.32
C LEU A 107 11.41 -25.00 -14.34
N LYS A 108 12.02 -24.56 -15.46
CA LYS A 108 13.46 -24.30 -15.51
C LYS A 108 13.75 -22.84 -15.18
N GLY A 109 14.71 -22.62 -14.29
CA GLY A 109 15.11 -21.31 -13.80
C GLY A 109 15.75 -21.42 -12.41
N ALA A 110 16.44 -20.36 -12.00
CA ALA A 110 17.01 -20.19 -10.67
C ALA A 110 16.15 -19.24 -9.83
N LEU A 111 15.97 -19.57 -8.55
CA LEU A 111 15.23 -18.75 -7.59
C LEU A 111 16.00 -17.43 -7.35
N PRO A 112 15.38 -16.27 -7.58
CA PRO A 112 16.02 -15.00 -7.24
C PRO A 112 16.33 -14.90 -5.74
N PRO A 113 17.37 -14.16 -5.35
CA PRO A 113 17.71 -13.99 -3.94
C PRO A 113 16.59 -13.24 -3.20
N GLY A 114 16.24 -13.73 -2.01
CA GLY A 114 15.20 -13.08 -1.19
C GLY A 114 14.40 -14.07 -0.36
N ARG A 115 13.16 -13.67 -0.05
CA ARG A 115 12.20 -14.56 0.60
C ARG A 115 11.71 -15.58 -0.40
N ASN A 116 11.50 -16.80 0.06
CA ASN A 116 11.04 -17.89 -0.77
C ASN A 116 9.74 -18.52 -0.24
N ARG A 117 9.09 -17.88 0.74
CA ARG A 117 7.81 -18.31 1.31
C ARG A 117 6.93 -17.14 1.72
N ARG A 118 5.64 -17.24 1.45
CA ARG A 118 4.62 -16.28 1.87
C ARG A 118 3.26 -16.98 2.05
N THR A 119 2.48 -16.54 3.03
CA THR A 119 1.07 -16.91 3.15
C THR A 119 0.22 -15.70 2.79
N PHE A 120 -0.73 -15.90 1.88
CA PHE A 120 -1.67 -14.87 1.46
C PHE A 120 -2.85 -14.79 2.44
N PRO A 121 -3.48 -13.61 2.57
CA PRO A 121 -4.66 -13.44 3.44
C PRO A 121 -5.81 -14.40 3.13
N CYS A 122 -5.94 -14.82 1.87
CA CYS A 122 -6.96 -15.79 1.44
C CYS A 122 -6.70 -17.23 1.93
N GLY A 123 -5.58 -17.50 2.60
CA GLY A 123 -5.20 -18.82 3.12
C GLY A 123 -4.34 -19.66 2.18
N LEU A 124 -4.08 -19.20 0.95
CA LEU A 124 -3.08 -19.80 0.05
C LEU A 124 -1.68 -19.58 0.65
N ALA A 125 -0.84 -20.61 0.72
CA ALA A 125 0.57 -20.45 1.02
C ALA A 125 1.43 -20.86 -0.19
N ILE A 126 2.47 -20.07 -0.47
CA ILE A 126 3.43 -20.33 -1.54
C ILE A 126 4.81 -20.57 -0.93
N GLU A 127 5.49 -21.62 -1.37
CA GLU A 127 6.91 -21.87 -1.13
C GLU A 127 7.65 -22.10 -2.45
N VAL A 128 8.87 -21.59 -2.60
CA VAL A 128 9.69 -21.74 -3.82
C VAL A 128 11.07 -22.28 -3.46
N TYR A 129 11.54 -23.30 -4.17
CA TYR A 129 12.85 -23.90 -3.97
C TYR A 129 13.48 -24.34 -5.29
N ASP A 130 14.75 -24.02 -5.46
CA ASP A 130 15.61 -24.49 -6.56
C ASP A 130 16.68 -25.48 -6.08
N GLN A 131 16.81 -25.68 -4.76
CA GLN A 131 17.78 -26.61 -4.18
C GLN A 131 17.42 -27.03 -2.74
N LEU A 132 18.10 -28.07 -2.24
CA LEU A 132 18.09 -28.52 -0.84
C LEU A 132 16.73 -28.94 -0.28
N ARG A 133 15.73 -29.12 -1.15
CA ARG A 133 14.37 -29.54 -0.81
C ARG A 133 13.95 -30.65 -1.76
N PHE A 134 13.16 -31.60 -1.25
CA PHE A 134 12.50 -32.59 -2.11
C PHE A 134 11.01 -32.25 -2.21
N PHE A 135 10.42 -32.49 -3.38
CA PHE A 135 8.98 -32.44 -3.58
C PHE A 135 8.47 -33.82 -3.92
N THR A 136 7.26 -34.12 -3.49
CA THR A 136 6.57 -35.35 -3.91
C THR A 136 6.10 -35.17 -5.35
N VAL A 137 6.25 -36.20 -6.18
CA VAL A 137 5.78 -36.20 -7.58
C VAL A 137 4.58 -37.12 -7.68
N THR A 138 3.44 -36.58 -8.09
CA THR A 138 2.18 -37.34 -8.21
C THR A 138 1.91 -37.79 -9.64
N GLY A 139 2.39 -37.04 -10.64
CA GLY A 139 2.03 -37.25 -12.04
C GLY A 139 0.56 -36.90 -12.36
N HIS A 140 -0.21 -36.41 -11.37
CA HIS A 140 -1.60 -36.00 -11.55
C HIS A 140 -1.63 -34.60 -12.18
N HIS A 141 -1.37 -34.54 -13.47
CA HIS A 141 -1.32 -33.31 -14.25
C HIS A 141 -2.57 -32.46 -14.06
N LEU A 142 -2.38 -31.15 -13.86
CA LEU A 142 -3.46 -30.18 -13.71
C LEU A 142 -3.99 -29.76 -15.09
N PRO A 143 -5.27 -30.03 -15.42
CA PRO A 143 -5.85 -29.65 -16.70
C PRO A 143 -5.71 -28.14 -16.97
N GLY A 144 -5.37 -27.79 -18.21
CA GLY A 144 -5.18 -26.38 -18.62
C GLY A 144 -3.75 -25.85 -18.41
N THR A 145 -2.85 -26.63 -17.79
CA THR A 145 -1.42 -26.29 -17.70
C THR A 145 -0.60 -27.09 -18.73
N PRO A 146 0.60 -26.62 -19.13
CA PRO A 146 1.48 -27.39 -20.00
C PRO A 146 1.81 -28.78 -19.45
N THR A 147 2.03 -29.75 -20.32
CA THR A 147 2.48 -31.10 -19.95
C THR A 147 4.02 -31.21 -19.88
N THR A 148 4.72 -30.13 -20.22
CA THR A 148 6.17 -30.01 -20.31
C THR A 148 6.72 -29.00 -19.31
N VAL A 149 7.96 -29.24 -18.85
CA VAL A 149 8.69 -28.33 -17.97
C VAL A 149 9.36 -27.25 -18.83
N GLU A 150 8.80 -26.04 -18.80
CA GLU A 150 9.19 -24.90 -19.62
C GLU A 150 10.32 -24.08 -18.98
N ASP A 151 11.08 -23.34 -19.81
CA ASP A 151 12.02 -22.31 -19.33
C ASP A 151 11.25 -21.02 -19.03
N ARG A 152 11.28 -20.63 -17.75
CA ARG A 152 10.43 -19.55 -17.20
C ARG A 152 11.20 -18.64 -16.25
N GLN A 153 12.50 -18.45 -16.51
CA GLN A 153 13.36 -17.62 -15.66
C GLN A 153 12.82 -16.19 -15.50
N ALA A 154 12.29 -15.60 -16.57
CA ALA A 154 11.77 -14.24 -16.56
C ALA A 154 10.47 -14.14 -15.75
N GLU A 155 9.54 -15.06 -15.98
CA GLU A 155 8.26 -15.14 -15.29
C GLU A 155 8.43 -15.45 -13.81
N LEU A 156 9.36 -16.36 -13.47
CA LEU A 156 9.76 -16.64 -12.09
C LEU A 156 10.30 -15.38 -11.41
N ALA A 157 11.15 -14.58 -12.09
CA ALA A 157 11.71 -13.36 -11.53
C ALA A 157 10.65 -12.27 -11.30
N ILE A 158 9.70 -12.13 -12.22
CA ILE A 158 8.56 -11.21 -12.09
C ILE A 158 7.67 -11.63 -10.93
N LEU A 159 7.30 -12.92 -10.88
CA LEU A 159 6.48 -13.48 -9.80
C LEU A 159 7.15 -13.29 -8.45
N HIS A 160 8.45 -13.59 -8.37
CA HIS A 160 9.23 -13.42 -7.15
C HIS A 160 9.23 -11.96 -6.69
N ARG A 161 9.38 -10.99 -7.60
CA ARG A 161 9.30 -9.56 -7.26
C ARG A 161 7.91 -9.15 -6.77
N GLN A 162 6.84 -9.61 -7.41
CA GLN A 162 5.47 -9.28 -7.03
C GLN A 162 5.09 -9.89 -5.66
N ILE A 163 5.52 -11.12 -5.39
CA ILE A 163 5.16 -11.85 -4.17
C ILE A 163 6.11 -11.54 -3.02
N PHE A 164 7.40 -11.35 -3.28
CA PHE A 164 8.44 -11.25 -2.24
C PHE A 164 9.19 -9.92 -2.21
N GLY A 165 9.02 -9.06 -3.23
CA GLY A 165 9.58 -7.72 -3.26
C GLY A 165 8.98 -6.84 -2.16
N LYS A 166 9.79 -5.94 -1.59
CA LYS A 166 9.29 -4.81 -0.80
C LYS A 166 8.95 -3.68 -1.78
N GLU A 167 8.02 -2.80 -1.41
CA GLU A 167 7.88 -1.51 -2.09
C GLU A 167 9.23 -0.78 -2.03
N ASP A 168 9.89 -0.66 -3.18
CA ASP A 168 11.06 0.20 -3.32
C ASP A 168 10.58 1.65 -3.30
N LYS A 169 10.75 2.35 -2.17
CA LYS A 169 10.97 3.80 -2.26
C LYS A 169 12.24 4.00 -3.10
N PRO A 170 12.29 4.99 -4.01
CA PRO A 170 13.45 5.22 -4.85
C PRO A 170 14.69 5.38 -3.96
N ARG A 171 15.65 4.46 -4.12
CA ARG A 171 16.95 4.50 -3.47
C ARG A 171 17.72 5.69 -4.02
N SER A 172 18.04 6.66 -3.18
CA SER A 172 19.12 7.61 -3.47
C SER A 172 20.45 6.88 -3.32
N GLU A 173 21.23 6.80 -4.39
CA GLU A 173 22.63 6.41 -4.33
C GLU A 173 23.44 7.52 -3.66
N GLY A 174 23.49 7.49 -2.33
CA GLY A 174 24.44 8.24 -1.52
C GLY A 174 25.71 7.42 -1.25
N PRO A 175 26.88 8.06 -1.05
CA PRO A 175 28.14 7.36 -0.89
C PRO A 175 28.15 6.53 0.41
N ARG A 176 28.58 5.27 0.30
CA ARG A 176 28.77 4.39 1.47
C ARG A 176 29.95 4.90 2.32
N PRO A 177 29.78 5.16 3.63
CA PRO A 177 30.93 5.29 4.52
C PRO A 177 31.54 3.90 4.75
N GLY A 178 32.87 3.82 4.65
CA GLY A 178 33.63 2.63 5.06
C GLY A 178 33.63 2.43 6.59
N PRO A 179 34.15 1.30 7.08
CA PRO A 179 34.10 0.97 8.50
C PRO A 179 35.07 1.84 9.30
N SER A 180 34.53 2.71 10.17
CA SER A 180 35.23 3.44 11.23
C SER A 180 34.15 4.11 12.07
N SER A 181 34.07 4.08 13.40
CA SER A 181 35.00 3.77 14.49
C SER A 181 34.17 3.27 15.67
N THR A 182 34.73 2.39 16.50
CA THR A 182 34.11 1.88 17.73
C THR A 182 33.47 2.99 18.58
N LEU A 183 32.15 2.89 18.80
CA LEU A 183 31.40 3.82 19.65
C LEU A 183 31.74 3.58 21.14
N ASP A 184 32.52 4.48 21.74
CA ASP A 184 32.85 4.48 23.18
C ASP A 184 31.68 4.95 24.07
N LEU A 185 30.48 4.38 23.89
CA LEU A 185 29.42 4.43 24.91
C LEU A 185 29.56 3.18 25.79
N ASP A 186 29.30 3.26 27.10
CA ASP A 186 29.19 2.04 27.91
C ASP A 186 27.91 1.26 27.55
N ASP A 187 27.97 -0.08 27.62
CA ASP A 187 26.85 -0.97 27.25
C ASP A 187 25.59 -0.66 28.09
N ALA A 188 25.76 -0.31 29.36
CA ALA A 188 24.66 0.08 30.25
C ALA A 188 24.02 1.41 29.84
N GLU A 189 24.82 2.39 29.42
CA GLU A 189 24.32 3.69 28.96
C GLU A 189 23.62 3.57 27.60
N LEU A 190 24.10 2.70 26.72
CA LEU A 190 23.47 2.38 25.44
C LEU A 190 22.08 1.76 25.66
N ILE A 191 21.97 0.78 26.55
CA ILE A 191 20.68 0.15 26.90
C ILE A 191 19.71 1.20 27.49
N ASP A 192 20.17 2.05 28.40
CA ASP A 192 19.34 3.11 29.00
C ASP A 192 18.83 4.11 27.95
N ARG A 193 19.69 4.54 27.02
CA ARG A 193 19.29 5.41 25.90
C ARG A 193 18.33 4.72 24.94
N ALA A 194 18.52 3.43 24.66
CA ALA A 194 17.62 2.63 23.83
C ALA A 194 16.22 2.49 24.48
N HIS A 195 16.14 2.35 25.80
CA HIS A 195 14.87 2.37 26.55
C HIS A 195 14.17 3.74 26.52
N LYS A 196 14.92 4.85 26.55
CA LYS A 196 14.39 6.22 26.61
C LYS A 196 14.12 6.87 25.24
N ALA A 197 14.49 6.21 24.15
CA ALA A 197 14.26 6.72 22.80
C ALA A 197 12.77 6.82 22.44
N VAL A 198 12.44 7.57 21.38
CA VAL A 198 11.06 7.76 20.88
C VAL A 198 10.34 6.42 20.62
N ASN A 199 11.10 5.39 20.20
CA ASN A 199 10.61 4.02 19.99
C ASN A 199 11.01 3.04 21.13
N GLY A 200 11.42 3.56 22.28
CA GLY A 200 12.00 2.80 23.38
C GLY A 200 11.03 1.83 24.06
N TYR A 201 9.72 2.04 23.94
CA TYR A 201 8.71 1.09 24.42
C TYR A 201 8.83 -0.28 23.70
N LYS A 202 9.08 -0.26 22.38
CA LYS A 202 9.22 -1.47 21.56
C LYS A 202 10.51 -2.20 21.87
N PHE A 203 11.60 -1.45 22.07
CA PHE A 203 12.85 -2.00 22.58
C PHE A 203 12.66 -2.63 23.96
N SER A 204 11.94 -1.96 24.88
CA SER A 204 11.69 -2.47 26.23
C SER A 204 10.93 -3.79 26.26
N GLN A 205 9.90 -3.93 25.41
CA GLN A 205 9.13 -5.17 25.29
C GLN A 205 9.96 -6.32 24.71
N LEU A 206 10.72 -6.05 23.64
CA LEU A 206 11.61 -7.05 23.03
C LEU A 206 12.75 -7.43 23.97
N TRP A 207 13.33 -6.47 24.68
CA TRP A 207 14.39 -6.67 25.67
C TRP A 207 13.92 -7.56 26.83
N ALA A 208 12.67 -7.39 27.27
CA ALA A 208 12.04 -8.24 28.28
C ALA A 208 11.63 -9.64 27.76
N GLY A 209 11.69 -9.88 26.44
CA GLY A 209 11.25 -11.14 25.83
C GLY A 209 9.77 -11.19 25.44
N ASP A 210 9.02 -10.08 25.59
CA ASP A 210 7.61 -10.00 25.22
C ASP A 210 7.41 -9.69 23.73
N TRP A 211 7.71 -10.69 22.90
CA TRP A 211 7.58 -10.58 21.44
C TRP A 211 6.13 -10.44 20.96
N ARG A 212 5.15 -10.96 21.71
CA ARG A 212 3.71 -10.85 21.37
C ARG A 212 3.18 -9.46 21.71
N GLY A 213 3.51 -8.91 22.87
CA GLY A 213 3.17 -7.54 23.23
C GLY A 213 3.86 -6.50 22.34
N ALA A 214 5.02 -6.84 21.77
CA ALA A 214 5.71 -6.05 20.75
C ALA A 214 5.13 -6.21 19.33
N GLY A 215 4.07 -7.02 19.15
CA GLY A 215 3.32 -7.14 17.89
C GLY A 215 3.94 -8.06 16.83
N TYR A 216 4.88 -8.95 17.19
CA TYR A 216 5.50 -9.86 16.22
C TYR A 216 4.74 -11.19 16.11
N PRO A 217 4.54 -11.71 14.88
CA PRO A 217 3.82 -12.97 14.66
C PRO A 217 4.70 -14.19 14.97
N SER A 218 6.02 -14.02 15.03
CA SER A 218 6.96 -15.08 15.40
C SER A 218 8.14 -14.56 16.22
N GLN A 219 8.70 -15.44 17.06
CA GLN A 219 9.89 -15.12 17.85
C GLN A 219 11.13 -14.85 16.98
N SER A 220 11.20 -15.44 15.79
CA SER A 220 12.38 -15.24 14.92
C SER A 220 12.37 -13.86 14.26
N GLU A 221 11.17 -13.32 14.00
CA GLU A 221 11.01 -11.93 13.56
C GLU A 221 11.30 -10.94 14.68
N ALA A 222 10.91 -11.27 15.92
CA ALA A 222 11.25 -10.47 17.09
C ALA A 222 12.76 -10.46 17.38
N ASP A 223 13.45 -11.60 17.19
CA ASP A 223 14.91 -11.69 17.31
C ASP A 223 15.61 -10.77 16.32
N LEU A 224 15.17 -10.80 15.05
CA LEU A 224 15.72 -9.96 14.01
C LEU A 224 15.47 -8.48 14.28
N ALA A 225 14.26 -8.12 14.72
CA ALA A 225 13.92 -6.74 15.06
C ALA A 225 14.74 -6.19 16.24
N LEU A 226 14.99 -7.00 17.27
CA LEU A 226 15.85 -6.57 18.38
C LEU A 226 17.32 -6.44 17.93
N CYS A 227 17.79 -7.33 17.04
CA CYS A 227 19.13 -7.19 16.41
C CYS A 227 19.23 -5.92 15.55
N GLU A 228 18.19 -5.53 14.80
CA GLU A 228 18.14 -4.29 14.01
C GLU A 228 18.24 -3.05 14.91
N ILE A 229 17.50 -3.04 16.03
CA ILE A 229 17.58 -1.94 17.01
C ILE A 229 18.98 -1.87 17.63
N LEU A 230 19.55 -3.01 18.06
CA LEU A 230 20.91 -3.05 18.62
C LEU A 230 21.98 -2.66 17.60
N ALA A 231 21.82 -3.03 16.32
CA ALA A 231 22.74 -2.65 15.26
C ALA A 231 22.83 -1.13 15.08
N PHE A 232 21.69 -0.42 15.15
CA PHE A 232 21.66 1.04 15.13
C PHE A 232 22.48 1.65 16.28
N TRP A 233 22.29 1.16 17.50
CA TRP A 233 22.92 1.71 18.71
C TRP A 233 24.39 1.36 18.89
N THR A 234 24.81 0.19 18.38
CA THR A 234 26.18 -0.33 18.52
C THR A 234 27.10 0.10 17.38
N GLY A 235 26.60 0.87 16.40
CA GLY A 235 27.40 1.25 15.22
C GLY A 235 27.66 0.07 14.29
N GLY A 236 26.84 -0.97 14.38
CA GLY A 236 26.96 -2.16 13.55
C GLY A 236 28.03 -3.16 13.99
N ASP A 237 28.54 -3.06 15.22
CA ASP A 237 29.49 -4.03 15.78
C ASP A 237 28.79 -5.38 16.07
N PRO A 238 29.08 -6.45 15.30
CA PRO A 238 28.39 -7.74 15.43
C PRO A 238 28.61 -8.42 16.78
N ASP A 239 29.82 -8.31 17.35
CA ASP A 239 30.16 -8.94 18.62
C ASP A 239 29.46 -8.25 19.78
N ARG A 240 29.32 -6.92 19.68
CA ARG A 240 28.58 -6.11 20.64
C ARG A 240 27.06 -6.35 20.55
N ILE A 241 26.52 -6.49 19.34
CA ILE A 241 25.11 -6.88 19.14
C ILE A 241 24.84 -8.23 19.78
N GLU A 242 25.70 -9.22 19.55
CA GLU A 242 25.54 -10.56 20.13
C GLU A 242 25.58 -10.53 21.66
N ARG A 243 26.55 -9.79 22.23
CA ARG A 243 26.70 -9.64 23.69
C ARG A 243 25.49 -8.99 24.33
N LEU A 244 24.95 -7.92 23.74
CA LEU A 244 23.77 -7.22 24.25
C LEU A 244 22.49 -8.04 24.06
N PHE A 245 22.29 -8.63 22.87
CA PHE A 245 21.13 -9.48 22.62
C PHE A 245 21.08 -10.66 23.60
N SER A 246 22.24 -11.24 23.93
CA SER A 246 22.34 -12.35 24.87
C SER A 246 21.96 -11.99 26.32
N GLN A 247 21.90 -10.70 26.66
CA GLN A 247 21.42 -10.21 27.96
C GLN A 247 19.88 -10.04 27.98
N SER A 248 19.23 -9.98 26.81
CA SER A 248 17.78 -9.85 26.70
C SER A 248 17.02 -11.15 27.02
N GLY A 249 15.73 -11.03 27.33
CA GLY A 249 14.82 -12.16 27.48
C GLY A 249 14.72 -13.04 26.22
N LEU A 250 14.88 -12.46 25.02
CA LEU A 250 14.94 -13.21 23.76
C LEU A 250 16.25 -14.00 23.59
N GLY A 251 17.35 -13.48 24.13
CA GLY A 251 18.68 -14.12 24.14
C GLY A 251 18.81 -15.30 25.11
N GLN A 252 17.92 -15.41 26.10
CA GLN A 252 17.95 -16.51 27.08
C GLN A 252 17.45 -17.86 26.54
N ARG A 253 16.91 -17.91 25.31
CA ARG A 253 16.32 -19.11 24.71
C ARG A 253 17.36 -20.07 24.14
N ASP A 254 17.02 -21.37 24.17
CA ASP A 254 17.83 -22.45 23.62
C ASP A 254 18.20 -22.27 22.15
N LYS A 255 17.28 -21.73 21.34
CA LYS A 255 17.52 -21.46 19.92
C LYS A 255 18.63 -20.43 19.72
N TRP A 256 18.71 -19.41 20.57
CA TRP A 256 19.79 -18.43 20.50
C TRP A 256 21.08 -19.00 21.11
N LYS A 257 21.01 -19.65 22.28
CA LYS A 257 22.18 -20.19 23.01
C LYS A 257 22.90 -21.32 22.28
N LYS A 258 22.16 -22.25 21.66
CA LYS A 258 22.71 -23.50 21.10
C LYS A 258 23.00 -23.43 19.59
N ARG A 259 22.50 -22.43 18.86
CA ARG A 259 22.63 -22.34 17.40
C ARG A 259 23.43 -21.13 16.97
N GLU A 260 24.74 -21.30 16.85
CA GLU A 260 25.65 -20.26 16.39
C GLU A 260 25.35 -19.80 14.95
N ASP A 261 24.97 -20.73 14.07
CA ASP A 261 24.53 -20.45 12.69
C ASP A 261 23.34 -19.49 12.66
N TYR A 262 22.41 -19.66 13.58
CA TYR A 262 21.23 -18.80 13.73
C TYR A 262 21.59 -17.42 14.22
N ARG A 263 22.44 -17.31 15.27
CA ARG A 263 22.90 -16.02 15.80
C ARG A 263 23.59 -15.21 14.72
N ARG A 264 24.59 -15.81 14.07
CA ARG A 264 25.39 -15.16 13.02
C ARG A 264 24.53 -14.70 11.85
N ARG A 265 23.61 -15.55 11.37
CA ARG A 265 22.71 -15.20 10.27
C ARG A 265 21.77 -14.06 10.64
N THR A 266 21.21 -14.07 11.85
CA THR A 266 20.25 -13.04 12.30
C THR A 266 20.94 -11.69 12.47
N ILE A 267 22.17 -11.66 13.01
CA ILE A 267 22.97 -10.43 13.13
C ILE A 267 23.37 -9.91 11.75
N GLN A 268 23.84 -10.77 10.85
CA GLN A 268 24.17 -10.37 9.47
C GLN A 268 22.96 -9.82 8.72
N GLU A 269 21.79 -10.43 8.90
CA GLU A 269 20.55 -9.96 8.29
C GLU A 269 20.09 -8.62 8.87
N ALA A 270 20.29 -8.38 10.16
CA ALA A 270 20.03 -7.07 10.78
C ALA A 270 20.98 -6.00 10.23
N LEU A 271 22.30 -6.28 10.18
CA LEU A 271 23.31 -5.37 9.65
C LEU A 271 23.07 -5.01 8.18
N ALA A 272 22.59 -5.95 7.37
CA ALA A 272 22.25 -5.70 5.97
C ALA A 272 21.01 -4.80 5.77
N ARG A 273 20.17 -4.65 6.81
CA ARG A 273 18.92 -3.89 6.76
C ARG A 273 19.01 -2.51 7.40
N VAL A 274 19.93 -2.32 8.34
CA VAL A 274 20.16 -1.05 9.03
C VAL A 274 21.10 -0.18 8.18
N THR A 275 20.61 0.97 7.76
CA THR A 275 21.33 1.92 6.87
C THR A 275 21.82 3.17 7.59
N GLU A 276 21.37 3.38 8.82
CA GLU A 276 21.77 4.47 9.69
C GLU A 276 22.34 3.90 11.00
N PHE A 277 23.44 4.47 11.47
CA PHE A 277 24.08 4.07 12.71
C PHE A 277 24.16 5.31 13.62
N HIS A 278 23.95 5.12 14.92
CA HIS A 278 24.03 6.22 15.86
C HIS A 278 25.45 6.80 15.89
N SER A 279 25.61 8.04 15.42
CA SER A 279 26.87 8.79 15.45
C SER A 279 26.74 10.01 16.37
N PRO A 280 27.65 10.24 17.33
CA PRO A 280 27.58 11.43 18.17
C PRO A 280 28.14 12.67 17.43
N GLY A 281 27.25 13.44 16.79
CA GLY A 281 27.36 14.91 16.57
C GLY A 281 28.03 15.46 15.29
N GLY A 282 27.40 16.48 14.66
CA GLY A 282 28.11 17.65 14.08
C GLY A 282 27.93 18.06 12.60
N CYS A 283 27.06 19.07 12.34
CA CYS A 283 27.23 20.31 11.53
C CYS A 283 28.02 20.35 10.17
N GLY A 284 27.29 20.54 9.03
CA GLY A 284 27.58 21.33 7.77
C GLY A 284 28.85 21.08 6.92
N PRO A 285 29.05 21.70 5.71
CA PRO A 285 28.19 22.35 4.70
C PRO A 285 28.34 21.79 3.23
N LYS A 286 27.55 22.31 2.27
CA LYS A 286 27.53 21.98 0.81
C LYS A 286 28.72 22.57 0.01
N PRO A 287 29.00 22.04 -1.20
CA PRO A 287 29.39 22.90 -2.33
C PRO A 287 28.64 22.64 -3.65
N GLU A 288 28.75 23.64 -4.52
CA GLU A 288 28.04 23.96 -5.77
C GLU A 288 28.72 23.43 -7.06
N ASP A 289 27.93 23.48 -8.15
CA ASP A 289 28.22 23.82 -9.56
C ASP A 289 29.35 23.18 -10.40
N GLY A 290 29.00 22.78 -11.64
CA GLY A 290 29.98 22.51 -12.70
C GLY A 290 29.51 21.92 -14.06
N ARG A 291 28.74 22.71 -14.84
CA ARG A 291 28.79 22.93 -16.32
C ARG A 291 29.00 21.78 -17.35
N ASN A 292 28.06 21.77 -18.32
CA ASN A 292 28.16 21.72 -19.80
C ASN A 292 29.23 20.87 -20.52
N ARG A 293 28.77 20.14 -21.55
CA ARG A 293 29.14 20.39 -22.98
C ARG A 293 28.24 19.65 -23.98
N ASP A 294 27.89 20.40 -25.03
CA ASP A 294 27.13 20.08 -26.24
C ASP A 294 27.79 19.07 -27.19
N GLY A 295 26.98 18.49 -28.10
CA GLY A 295 27.22 18.71 -29.54
C GLY A 295 27.08 17.53 -30.50
N GLY A 296 26.12 17.65 -31.44
CA GLY A 296 26.23 17.21 -32.85
C GLY A 296 25.55 15.88 -33.22
N GLN A 297 24.36 15.88 -33.85
CA GLN A 297 24.10 15.95 -35.31
C GLN A 297 24.52 14.71 -36.12
N ASP A 298 23.55 13.91 -36.59
CA ASP A 298 23.17 13.84 -38.02
C ASP A 298 22.27 12.62 -38.33
N SER A 299 21.11 12.90 -38.93
CA SER A 299 20.32 11.98 -39.78
C SER A 299 20.72 12.26 -41.26
N PRO A 300 20.19 11.63 -42.34
CA PRO A 300 19.00 10.77 -42.46
C PRO A 300 19.07 9.68 -43.57
N LYS A 301 17.88 9.17 -43.94
CA LYS A 301 17.45 8.39 -45.14
C LYS A 301 17.33 6.89 -44.84
N GLY A 302 16.24 6.19 -45.14
CA GLY A 302 15.07 6.47 -46.00
C GLY A 302 14.72 5.16 -46.70
N GLY A 303 13.45 4.74 -46.71
CA GLY A 303 13.07 3.47 -47.36
C GLY A 303 11.59 3.15 -47.25
N ASN A 304 10.84 3.57 -48.27
CA ASN A 304 9.43 3.24 -48.56
C ASN A 304 9.19 1.73 -48.75
N GLY A 305 7.97 1.29 -48.40
CA GLY A 305 7.43 -0.01 -48.83
C GLY A 305 5.95 -0.15 -48.48
N GLN A 306 5.08 0.27 -49.39
CA GLN A 306 3.62 0.16 -49.34
C GLN A 306 3.11 -1.16 -49.96
N ASN A 307 1.93 -1.57 -49.47
CA ASN A 307 0.82 -2.29 -50.12
C ASN A 307 0.90 -3.82 -50.34
N HIS A 308 -0.07 -4.54 -49.73
CA HIS A 308 -1.18 -5.11 -50.51
C HIS A 308 -2.36 -5.57 -49.63
N GLU A 309 -3.53 -4.96 -49.88
CA GLU A 309 -4.86 -5.45 -49.50
C GLU A 309 -5.23 -6.70 -50.30
N ARG A 310 -6.06 -7.58 -49.70
CA ARG A 310 -7.06 -8.39 -50.42
C ARG A 310 -8.25 -8.70 -49.50
N GLU A 311 -9.35 -8.01 -49.75
CA GLU A 311 -10.70 -8.37 -49.31
C GLU A 311 -11.18 -9.66 -50.01
N LYS A 312 -11.91 -10.50 -49.29
CA LYS A 312 -12.96 -11.36 -49.87
C LYS A 312 -14.16 -11.41 -48.94
N ASN A 313 -15.27 -10.98 -49.50
CA ASN A 313 -16.61 -10.94 -48.95
C ASN A 313 -17.34 -12.24 -49.32
N SER A 314 -18.01 -12.89 -48.36
CA SER A 314 -19.10 -13.84 -48.65
C SER A 314 -19.99 -13.99 -47.42
N GLY A 315 -21.19 -13.44 -47.51
CA GLY A 315 -22.23 -13.59 -46.51
C GLY A 315 -22.94 -14.94 -46.59
N SER A 316 -23.35 -15.45 -45.43
CA SER A 316 -24.48 -16.35 -45.29
C SER A 316 -25.12 -16.11 -43.93
N ASP A 317 -26.35 -15.61 -43.99
CA ASP A 317 -27.30 -15.41 -42.90
C ASP A 317 -27.73 -16.75 -42.30
N SER A 318 -27.48 -16.94 -41.01
CA SER A 318 -28.17 -17.94 -40.19
C SER A 318 -28.12 -17.51 -38.73
N GLY A 319 -29.30 -17.23 -38.16
CA GLY A 319 -29.48 -16.68 -36.83
C GLY A 319 -28.69 -17.39 -35.73
N GLN A 320 -27.88 -16.60 -35.01
CA GLN A 320 -27.21 -17.04 -33.80
C GLN A 320 -27.74 -16.24 -32.61
N ARG A 321 -28.28 -16.97 -31.64
CA ARG A 321 -28.59 -16.52 -30.28
C ARG A 321 -27.41 -15.69 -29.75
N GLU A 322 -27.68 -14.47 -29.28
CA GLU A 322 -26.69 -13.63 -28.60
C GLU A 322 -26.11 -14.40 -27.40
N ARG A 323 -24.93 -14.97 -27.61
CA ARG A 323 -24.07 -15.41 -26.52
C ARG A 323 -23.64 -14.14 -25.80
N LYS A 324 -24.02 -13.98 -24.53
CA LYS A 324 -23.43 -12.96 -23.65
C LYS A 324 -21.92 -13.11 -23.75
N SER A 325 -21.25 -12.15 -24.40
CA SER A 325 -19.80 -12.13 -24.49
C SER A 325 -19.25 -12.07 -23.07
N GLY A 326 -18.31 -12.96 -22.73
CA GLY A 326 -17.55 -12.86 -21.49
C GLY A 326 -16.86 -11.49 -21.39
N PRO A 327 -16.34 -11.11 -20.21
CA PRO A 327 -15.63 -9.85 -20.05
C PRO A 327 -14.51 -9.76 -21.09
N GLN A 328 -14.56 -8.74 -21.93
CA GLN A 328 -13.46 -8.46 -22.85
C GLN A 328 -12.31 -7.90 -22.02
N ILE A 329 -11.30 -8.72 -21.78
CA ILE A 329 -10.08 -8.28 -21.11
C ILE A 329 -9.25 -7.52 -22.15
N LEU A 330 -9.06 -6.23 -21.91
CA LEU A 330 -8.17 -5.41 -22.72
C LEU A 330 -6.73 -5.62 -22.23
N PHE A 331 -5.93 -6.30 -23.03
CA PHE A 331 -4.49 -6.38 -22.82
C PHE A 331 -3.82 -5.25 -23.58
N VAL A 332 -3.04 -4.42 -22.88
CA VAL A 332 -2.20 -3.36 -23.48
C VAL A 332 -0.76 -3.67 -23.10
N THR A 333 0.13 -3.72 -24.09
CA THR A 333 1.56 -3.90 -23.88
C THR A 333 2.19 -2.61 -23.33
N ALA A 334 3.31 -2.72 -22.61
CA ALA A 334 4.02 -1.53 -22.14
C ALA A 334 4.46 -0.58 -23.27
N ALA A 335 4.75 -1.13 -24.46
CA ALA A 335 5.08 -0.33 -25.65
C ALA A 335 3.85 0.43 -26.20
N GLU A 336 2.66 -0.19 -26.15
CA GLU A 336 1.42 0.50 -26.50
C GLU A 336 1.07 1.58 -25.46
N LEU A 337 1.39 1.37 -24.17
CA LEU A 337 1.20 2.39 -23.11
C LEU A 337 2.06 3.64 -23.34
N GLU A 338 3.29 3.50 -23.86
CA GLU A 338 4.21 4.62 -24.11
C GLU A 338 3.64 5.64 -25.12
N GLY A 339 2.90 5.16 -26.12
CA GLY A 339 2.18 6.00 -27.09
C GLY A 339 0.73 6.28 -26.73
N THR A 340 0.22 5.77 -25.60
CA THR A 340 -1.17 5.96 -25.19
C THR A 340 -1.31 7.30 -24.47
N GLU A 341 -2.07 8.22 -25.05
CA GLU A 341 -2.52 9.41 -24.36
C GLU A 341 -3.60 9.05 -23.33
N PHE A 342 -3.21 8.99 -22.06
CA PHE A 342 -4.17 8.94 -20.96
C PHE A 342 -4.79 10.31 -20.77
N ARG A 343 -6.12 10.37 -20.66
CA ARG A 343 -6.79 11.60 -20.23
C ARG A 343 -6.25 11.96 -18.86
N GLU A 344 -5.82 13.21 -18.67
CA GLU A 344 -5.43 13.71 -17.36
C GLU A 344 -6.53 13.40 -16.32
N PRO A 345 -6.14 13.14 -15.05
CA PRO A 345 -7.11 12.90 -13.99
C PRO A 345 -8.15 14.01 -13.99
N LYS A 346 -9.42 13.65 -14.16
CA LYS A 346 -10.49 14.64 -14.17
C LYS A 346 -10.78 15.02 -12.72
N TRP A 347 -10.84 16.33 -12.48
CA TRP A 347 -11.04 16.88 -11.15
C TRP A 347 -12.43 17.49 -11.02
N VAL A 348 -13.11 17.23 -9.90
CA VAL A 348 -14.23 18.07 -9.48
C VAL A 348 -13.73 19.35 -8.84
N VAL A 349 -12.65 19.27 -8.04
CA VAL A 349 -11.91 20.44 -7.56
C VAL A 349 -10.42 20.20 -7.85
N PRO A 350 -9.77 21.01 -8.70
CA PRO A 350 -8.38 20.78 -9.11
C PRO A 350 -7.45 20.56 -7.91
N ARG A 351 -6.68 19.45 -7.96
CA ARG A 351 -5.72 19.02 -6.93
C ARG A 351 -6.31 18.72 -5.54
N ILE A 352 -7.63 18.76 -5.37
CA ILE A 352 -8.30 18.59 -4.06
C ILE A 352 -9.31 17.44 -4.08
N LEU A 353 -10.11 17.35 -5.14
CA LEU A 353 -11.19 16.37 -5.25
C LEU A 353 -11.21 15.75 -6.66
N PRO A 354 -10.62 14.57 -6.86
CA PRO A 354 -10.60 13.87 -8.15
C PRO A 354 -11.95 13.19 -8.46
N GLU A 355 -12.14 12.76 -9.71
CA GLU A 355 -13.12 11.71 -10.05
C GLU A 355 -12.81 10.42 -9.26
N GLY A 356 -13.82 9.56 -9.08
CA GLY A 356 -13.70 8.36 -8.25
C GLY A 356 -14.44 8.46 -6.91
N LEU A 357 -14.20 7.48 -6.04
CA LEU A 357 -14.81 7.39 -4.71
C LEU A 357 -13.96 8.15 -3.69
N ASN A 358 -14.54 9.16 -3.07
CA ASN A 358 -13.85 10.08 -2.17
C ASN A 358 -14.51 10.11 -0.79
N LEU A 359 -13.75 10.34 0.28
CA LEU A 359 -14.25 10.40 1.65
C LEU A 359 -13.94 11.75 2.30
N LEU A 360 -14.97 12.51 2.69
CA LEU A 360 -14.85 13.69 3.55
C LEU A 360 -15.24 13.35 4.99
N SER A 361 -14.27 13.38 5.89
CA SER A 361 -14.47 13.06 7.30
C SER A 361 -14.05 14.17 8.27
N SER A 362 -14.71 14.19 9.43
CA SER A 362 -14.36 15.01 10.59
C SER A 362 -15.23 14.66 11.79
N ARG A 363 -14.92 15.22 12.96
CA ARG A 363 -15.82 15.18 14.11
C ARG A 363 -17.18 15.85 13.83
N PRO A 364 -18.23 15.57 14.62
CA PRO A 364 -19.50 16.26 14.51
C PRO A 364 -19.38 17.78 14.58
N LYS A 365 -20.24 18.48 13.83
CA LYS A 365 -20.39 19.95 13.84
C LYS A 365 -19.13 20.75 13.44
N LYS A 366 -18.27 20.18 12.60
CA LYS A 366 -17.07 20.86 12.07
C LYS A 366 -17.24 21.52 10.71
N GLY A 367 -18.39 21.36 10.06
CA GLY A 367 -18.73 22.07 8.82
C GLY A 367 -18.64 21.26 7.52
N LYS A 368 -18.61 19.92 7.57
CA LYS A 368 -18.55 19.06 6.36
C LYS A 368 -19.73 19.26 5.41
N THR A 369 -20.95 19.24 5.92
CA THR A 369 -22.15 19.50 5.12
C THR A 369 -22.08 20.87 4.44
N TRP A 370 -21.49 21.88 5.10
CA TRP A 370 -21.25 23.18 4.45
C TRP A 370 -20.22 23.06 3.33
N LEU A 371 -19.08 22.40 3.59
CA LEU A 371 -18.04 22.20 2.57
C LEU A 371 -18.56 21.41 1.35
N GLY A 372 -19.21 20.26 1.58
CA GLY A 372 -19.82 19.45 0.52
C GLY A 372 -20.89 20.21 -0.26
N LEU A 373 -21.73 20.99 0.42
CA LEU A 373 -22.73 21.82 -0.24
C LEU A 373 -22.12 23.00 -1.01
N ASN A 374 -21.07 23.65 -0.49
CA ASN A 374 -20.35 24.71 -1.21
C ASN A 374 -19.76 24.18 -2.53
N ILE A 375 -19.10 23.02 -2.50
CA ILE A 375 -18.57 22.36 -3.70
C ILE A 375 -19.71 21.99 -4.66
N SER A 376 -20.81 21.46 -4.15
CA SER A 376 -21.97 21.08 -4.96
C SER A 376 -22.62 22.27 -5.67
N VAL A 377 -22.77 23.40 -4.97
CA VAL A 377 -23.28 24.64 -5.56
C VAL A 377 -22.30 25.16 -6.62
N ALA A 378 -21.00 25.25 -6.31
CA ALA A 378 -19.99 25.70 -7.27
C ALA A 378 -19.96 24.81 -8.53
N LYS A 379 -20.06 23.49 -8.37
CA LYS A 379 -20.08 22.55 -9.49
C LYS A 379 -21.36 22.65 -10.32
N ALA A 380 -22.51 22.89 -9.69
CA ALA A 380 -23.77 23.04 -10.40
C ALA A 380 -23.90 24.40 -11.13
N THR A 381 -23.22 25.45 -10.66
CA THR A 381 -23.30 26.80 -11.26
C THR A 381 -22.11 27.18 -12.15
N GLY A 382 -21.00 26.43 -12.08
CA GLY A 382 -19.74 26.84 -12.69
C GLY A 382 -18.99 27.92 -11.90
N GLY A 383 -19.27 27.98 -10.59
CA GLY A 383 -18.67 28.93 -9.65
C GLY A 383 -17.28 28.51 -9.15
N CYS A 384 -16.76 29.29 -8.21
CA CYS A 384 -15.43 29.07 -7.61
C CYS A 384 -15.52 28.19 -6.37
N ALA A 385 -14.82 27.06 -6.36
CA ALA A 385 -14.66 26.27 -5.14
C ALA A 385 -13.76 27.03 -4.14
N LEU A 386 -14.09 26.91 -2.84
CA LEU A 386 -13.31 27.50 -1.74
C LEU A 386 -13.01 29.01 -1.92
N GLY A 387 -13.86 29.76 -2.62
CA GLY A 387 -13.73 31.21 -2.81
C GLY A 387 -12.48 31.66 -3.59
N ARG A 388 -11.93 30.79 -4.45
CA ARG A 388 -10.71 31.04 -5.23
C ARG A 388 -10.97 30.97 -6.72
N GLU A 389 -10.61 32.01 -7.47
CA GLU A 389 -10.82 32.06 -8.95
C GLU A 389 -10.01 31.00 -9.70
N ASP A 390 -8.82 30.64 -9.20
CA ASP A 390 -8.01 29.53 -9.72
C ASP A 390 -8.62 28.14 -9.44
N LEU A 391 -9.73 28.08 -8.69
CA LEU A 391 -10.53 26.88 -8.46
C LEU A 391 -11.95 27.02 -9.03
N ARG A 392 -12.10 27.76 -10.14
CA ARG A 392 -13.36 27.82 -10.90
C ARG A 392 -13.67 26.47 -11.54
N LEU A 393 -14.92 26.03 -11.39
CA LEU A 393 -15.35 24.71 -11.83
C LEU A 393 -16.10 24.78 -13.15
N GLU A 394 -15.95 23.75 -13.98
CA GLU A 394 -16.85 23.55 -15.12
C GLU A 394 -18.24 23.14 -14.62
N PRO A 395 -19.34 23.77 -15.08
CA PRO A 395 -20.68 23.45 -14.62
C PRO A 395 -21.07 22.03 -15.04
N ALA A 396 -21.62 21.26 -14.10
CA ALA A 396 -22.18 19.94 -14.38
C ALA A 396 -23.29 19.60 -13.39
N LYS A 397 -24.06 18.57 -13.69
CA LYS A 397 -25.12 18.09 -12.81
C LYS A 397 -24.53 17.47 -11.54
N VAL A 398 -25.23 17.69 -10.43
CA VAL A 398 -24.84 17.23 -9.10
C VAL A 398 -26.03 16.53 -8.44
N LEU A 399 -25.80 15.32 -7.93
CA LEU A 399 -26.72 14.63 -7.03
C LEU A 399 -26.27 14.84 -5.59
N TYR A 400 -27.16 15.26 -4.69
CA TYR A 400 -26.87 15.42 -3.28
C TYR A 400 -27.91 14.66 -2.44
N LEU A 401 -27.46 13.58 -1.80
CA LEU A 401 -28.25 12.79 -0.84
C LEU A 401 -28.08 13.39 0.56
N ALA A 402 -29.00 14.27 0.96
CA ALA A 402 -29.03 14.93 2.27
C ALA A 402 -29.73 14.04 3.32
N LEU A 403 -29.14 12.89 3.62
CA LEU A 403 -29.68 11.84 4.47
C LEU A 403 -29.64 12.16 5.98
N GLU A 404 -28.77 13.08 6.40
CA GLU A 404 -28.81 13.64 7.77
C GLU A 404 -29.66 14.90 7.88
N ASP A 405 -29.66 15.72 6.83
CA ASP A 405 -30.35 17.00 6.78
C ASP A 405 -31.59 16.91 5.87
N ARG A 406 -32.78 16.84 6.49
CA ARG A 406 -34.06 16.91 5.76
C ARG A 406 -34.08 18.09 4.76
N LEU A 407 -34.82 17.96 3.66
CA LEU A 407 -34.88 18.98 2.60
C LEU A 407 -35.21 20.40 3.09
N ARG A 408 -36.01 20.52 4.16
CA ARG A 408 -36.31 21.82 4.82
C ARG A 408 -35.04 22.54 5.30
N ARG A 409 -34.09 21.82 5.91
CA ARG A 409 -32.83 22.39 6.39
C ARG A 409 -31.89 22.68 5.23
N MET A 410 -31.86 21.83 4.20
CA MET A 410 -31.11 22.10 2.97
C MET A 410 -31.57 23.38 2.29
N LYS A 411 -32.88 23.61 2.20
CA LYS A 411 -33.43 24.88 1.70
C LYS A 411 -32.93 26.10 2.48
N GLN A 412 -32.84 26.01 3.80
CA GLN A 412 -32.31 27.11 4.63
C GLN A 412 -30.82 27.36 4.37
N ARG A 413 -30.01 26.30 4.25
CA ARG A 413 -28.58 26.41 3.93
C ARG A 413 -28.34 27.00 2.54
N LEU A 414 -29.11 26.56 1.54
CA LEU A 414 -29.04 27.11 0.19
C LEU A 414 -29.42 28.59 0.15
N LYS A 415 -30.43 29.03 0.92
CA LYS A 415 -30.74 30.46 1.03
C LYS A 415 -29.58 31.27 1.60
N ILE A 416 -28.83 30.70 2.55
CA ILE A 416 -27.65 31.37 3.13
C ILE A 416 -26.54 31.50 2.08
N ILE A 417 -26.26 30.42 1.32
CA ILE A 417 -25.19 30.39 0.29
C ILE A 417 -25.55 31.26 -0.92
N MET A 418 -26.78 31.13 -1.42
CA MET A 418 -27.23 31.77 -2.66
C MET A 418 -27.72 33.21 -2.44
N GLY A 419 -28.06 33.59 -1.20
CA GLY A 419 -28.69 34.87 -0.92
C GLY A 419 -30.01 35.03 -1.69
N ASN A 420 -30.02 35.97 -2.64
CA ASN A 420 -31.17 36.25 -3.52
C ASN A 420 -31.11 35.51 -4.87
N ASP A 421 -30.01 34.83 -5.18
CA ASP A 421 -29.84 34.15 -6.46
C ASP A 421 -30.75 32.91 -6.56
N PRO A 422 -31.24 32.59 -7.77
CA PRO A 422 -32.06 31.41 -7.98
C PRO A 422 -31.25 30.15 -7.70
N PHE A 423 -31.91 29.13 -7.14
CA PHE A 423 -31.26 27.86 -6.86
C PHE A 423 -30.87 27.14 -8.17
N PRO A 424 -29.69 26.50 -8.22
CA PRO A 424 -29.22 25.83 -9.42
C PRO A 424 -30.12 24.64 -9.78
N LYS A 425 -30.64 24.65 -11.01
CA LYS A 425 -31.47 23.56 -11.56
C LYS A 425 -30.73 22.22 -11.66
N ASP A 426 -29.41 22.29 -11.82
CA ASP A 426 -28.54 21.13 -11.99
C ASP A 426 -28.05 20.55 -10.64
N LEU A 427 -28.51 21.10 -9.50
CA LEU A 427 -28.32 20.52 -8.18
C LEU A 427 -29.58 19.75 -7.74
N ILE A 428 -29.54 18.44 -7.89
CA ILE A 428 -30.64 17.53 -7.53
C ILE A 428 -30.47 17.07 -6.09
N LEU A 429 -31.52 17.22 -5.27
CA LEU A 429 -31.49 16.93 -3.84
C LEU A 429 -32.55 15.89 -3.47
N THR A 430 -32.18 14.94 -2.61
CA THR A 430 -33.13 14.03 -1.93
C THR A 430 -32.68 13.81 -0.49
N ASP A 431 -33.62 13.58 0.43
CA ASP A 431 -33.34 13.25 1.83
C ASP A 431 -33.71 11.81 2.21
N SER A 432 -33.98 10.98 1.20
CA SER A 432 -34.27 9.55 1.35
C SER A 432 -33.60 8.75 0.24
N TRP A 433 -32.94 7.66 0.62
CA TRP A 433 -32.31 6.72 -0.30
C TRP A 433 -32.29 5.32 0.31
N PRO A 434 -32.50 4.25 -0.47
CA PRO A 434 -32.36 2.89 0.03
C PRO A 434 -30.93 2.60 0.49
N ARG A 435 -30.76 1.59 1.36
CA ARG A 435 -29.40 1.11 1.67
C ARG A 435 -28.77 0.53 0.41
N LEU A 436 -27.45 0.55 0.33
CA LEU A 436 -26.71 0.06 -0.84
C LEU A 436 -27.01 -1.42 -1.12
N ASP A 437 -27.18 -2.23 -0.07
CA ASP A 437 -27.55 -3.66 -0.13
C ASP A 437 -29.07 -3.92 -0.33
N GLN A 438 -29.88 -2.86 -0.46
CA GLN A 438 -31.33 -2.92 -0.61
C GLN A 438 -31.81 -2.16 -1.85
N GLY A 439 -31.07 -2.27 -2.96
CA GLY A 439 -31.40 -1.58 -4.21
C GLY A 439 -30.81 -0.17 -4.34
N GLY A 440 -30.12 0.33 -3.31
CA GLY A 440 -29.58 1.70 -3.30
C GLY A 440 -28.40 1.90 -4.24
N LEU A 441 -27.59 0.86 -4.45
CA LEU A 441 -26.48 0.89 -5.40
C LEU A 441 -26.99 0.84 -6.84
N GLU A 442 -27.96 -0.01 -7.12
CA GLU A 442 -28.63 -0.14 -8.41
C GLU A 442 -29.35 1.15 -8.78
N ALA A 443 -30.08 1.74 -7.84
CA ALA A 443 -30.73 3.05 -8.02
C ALA A 443 -29.71 4.15 -8.37
N LEU A 444 -28.54 4.13 -7.73
CA LEU A 444 -27.47 5.09 -8.02
C LEU A 444 -26.89 4.87 -9.42
N SER A 445 -26.67 3.62 -9.81
CA SER A 445 -26.20 3.26 -11.15
C SER A 445 -27.20 3.67 -12.24
N ILE A 446 -28.49 3.46 -12.03
CA ILE A 446 -29.55 3.89 -12.95
C ILE A 446 -29.57 5.41 -13.07
N PHE A 447 -29.56 6.14 -11.94
CA PHE A 447 -29.53 7.59 -11.95
C PHE A 447 -28.34 8.15 -12.73
N LEU A 448 -27.12 7.64 -12.45
CA LEU A 448 -25.89 8.10 -13.12
C LEU A 448 -25.87 7.73 -14.61
N LYS A 449 -26.56 6.65 -15.00
CA LYS A 449 -26.75 6.29 -16.41
C LYS A 449 -27.70 7.26 -17.12
N GLU A 450 -28.83 7.60 -16.51
CA GLU A 450 -29.83 8.54 -17.05
C GLU A 450 -29.33 10.00 -17.05
N HIS A 451 -28.39 10.30 -16.16
CA HIS A 451 -27.76 11.60 -16.02
C HIS A 451 -26.24 11.50 -16.26
N SER A 452 -25.86 11.15 -17.48
CA SER A 452 -24.44 11.06 -17.88
C SER A 452 -23.67 12.40 -17.77
N ASP A 453 -24.39 13.51 -17.68
CA ASP A 453 -23.90 14.87 -17.38
C ASP A 453 -23.64 15.11 -15.88
N CYS A 454 -24.00 14.17 -15.01
CA CYS A 454 -23.68 14.22 -13.59
C CYS A 454 -22.18 13.96 -13.37
N LYS A 455 -21.50 14.90 -12.69
CA LYS A 455 -20.06 14.80 -12.39
C LYS A 455 -19.74 14.81 -10.90
N LEU A 456 -20.74 14.97 -10.04
CA LEU A 456 -20.59 14.86 -8.60
C LEU A 456 -21.85 14.24 -7.97
N ALA A 457 -21.66 13.20 -7.17
CA ALA A 457 -22.68 12.63 -6.29
C ALA A 457 -22.20 12.72 -4.83
N VAL A 458 -22.90 13.48 -3.99
CA VAL A 458 -22.58 13.64 -2.57
C VAL A 458 -23.54 12.81 -1.72
N ILE A 459 -23.00 12.03 -0.79
CA ILE A 459 -23.76 11.18 0.14
C ILE A 459 -23.53 11.67 1.57
N ASP A 460 -24.48 12.46 2.09
CA ASP A 460 -24.38 13.15 3.39
C ASP A 460 -25.47 12.71 4.39
N SER A 461 -25.23 11.73 5.27
CA SER A 461 -24.01 10.94 5.46
C SER A 461 -24.19 9.51 4.98
N TYR A 462 -23.12 8.90 4.48
CA TYR A 462 -23.16 7.53 3.96
C TYR A 462 -23.55 6.51 5.05
N ALA A 463 -23.36 6.84 6.32
CA ALA A 463 -23.75 6.01 7.46
C ALA A 463 -25.24 5.64 7.48
N LYS A 464 -26.10 6.41 6.79
CA LYS A 464 -27.53 6.15 6.66
C LYS A 464 -27.87 5.06 5.64
N ILE A 465 -27.03 4.90 4.63
CA ILE A 465 -27.28 3.97 3.50
C ILE A 465 -26.27 2.84 3.40
N LYS A 466 -25.22 2.84 4.24
CA LYS A 466 -24.25 1.74 4.24
C LYS A 466 -24.93 0.38 4.45
N PRO A 467 -24.44 -0.73 3.88
CA PRO A 467 -24.97 -2.07 4.11
C PRO A 467 -25.00 -2.52 5.57
N VAL A 468 -25.85 -3.49 5.92
CA VAL A 468 -25.85 -4.10 7.26
C VAL A 468 -24.82 -5.22 7.30
N ARG A 469 -23.77 -5.07 8.13
CA ARG A 469 -22.75 -6.11 8.28
C ARG A 469 -23.32 -7.38 8.91
N PRO A 470 -23.24 -8.55 8.26
CA PRO A 470 -23.54 -9.82 8.90
C PRO A 470 -22.55 -10.10 10.04
N LYS A 471 -23.01 -10.76 11.12
CA LYS A 471 -22.17 -10.97 12.32
C LYS A 471 -20.88 -11.75 12.05
N ASN A 472 -20.90 -12.65 11.07
CA ASN A 472 -19.80 -13.58 10.77
C ASN A 472 -18.83 -13.07 9.69
N VAL A 473 -19.04 -11.86 9.16
CA VAL A 473 -18.15 -11.28 8.13
C VAL A 473 -17.21 -10.31 8.79
N ASP A 474 -15.93 -10.40 8.45
CA ASP A 474 -14.91 -9.49 8.93
C ASP A 474 -15.28 -8.02 8.58
N PRO A 475 -15.17 -7.07 9.53
CA PRO A 475 -15.51 -5.67 9.27
C PRO A 475 -14.73 -5.02 8.13
N TYR A 476 -13.45 -5.35 7.97
CA TYR A 476 -12.62 -4.79 6.93
C TYR A 476 -13.04 -5.32 5.56
N GLU A 477 -13.16 -6.64 5.40
CA GLU A 477 -13.59 -7.25 4.14
C GLU A 477 -14.99 -6.77 3.73
N PHE A 478 -15.89 -6.65 4.70
CA PHE A 478 -17.24 -6.14 4.44
C PHE A 478 -17.22 -4.72 3.88
N GLU A 479 -16.40 -3.83 4.46
CA GLU A 479 -16.29 -2.44 4.02
C GLU A 479 -15.56 -2.29 2.69
N MET A 480 -14.52 -3.11 2.46
CA MET A 480 -13.85 -3.22 1.17
C MET A 480 -14.81 -3.65 0.05
N GLY A 481 -15.71 -4.60 0.31
CA GLY A 481 -16.65 -5.12 -0.69
C GLY A 481 -17.56 -4.02 -1.26
N TRP A 482 -18.42 -3.45 -0.41
CA TRP A 482 -19.36 -2.41 -0.90
C TRP A 482 -18.66 -1.09 -1.24
N GLY A 483 -17.50 -0.81 -0.64
CA GLY A 483 -16.65 0.31 -1.04
C GLY A 483 -16.12 0.13 -2.46
N GLY A 484 -15.65 -1.07 -2.80
CA GLY A 484 -15.18 -1.44 -4.14
C GLY A 484 -16.30 -1.36 -5.19
N ASP A 485 -17.53 -1.74 -4.83
CA ASP A 485 -18.69 -1.60 -5.72
C ASP A 485 -18.97 -0.13 -6.07
N LEU A 486 -18.90 0.77 -5.08
CA LEU A 486 -19.04 2.22 -5.30
C LEU A 486 -17.88 2.80 -6.10
N GLN A 487 -16.64 2.36 -5.83
CA GLN A 487 -15.45 2.78 -6.57
C GLN A 487 -15.56 2.38 -8.05
N SER A 488 -15.95 1.13 -8.31
CA SER A 488 -16.18 0.63 -9.67
C SER A 488 -17.24 1.45 -10.39
N LEU A 489 -18.37 1.73 -9.73
CA LEU A 489 -19.42 2.59 -10.29
C LEU A 489 -18.92 4.02 -10.59
N ALA A 490 -18.12 4.60 -9.70
CA ALA A 490 -17.55 5.94 -9.89
C ALA A 490 -16.63 6.00 -11.12
N GLN A 491 -15.77 4.98 -11.28
CA GLN A 491 -14.84 4.84 -12.40
C GLN A 491 -15.57 4.59 -13.73
N GLU A 492 -16.50 3.64 -13.75
CA GLU A 492 -17.31 3.31 -14.93
C GLU A 492 -18.11 4.51 -15.45
N ARG A 493 -18.61 5.36 -14.53
CA ARG A 493 -19.43 6.53 -14.87
C ARG A 493 -18.63 7.82 -15.01
N GLN A 494 -17.33 7.81 -14.70
CA GLN A 494 -16.47 9.01 -14.70
C GLN A 494 -17.12 10.14 -13.89
N VAL A 495 -17.38 9.85 -12.61
CA VAL A 495 -18.06 10.74 -11.66
C VAL A 495 -17.30 10.73 -10.33
N CYS A 496 -17.29 11.86 -9.63
CA CYS A 496 -16.87 11.88 -8.22
C CYS A 496 -18.04 11.45 -7.33
N ILE A 497 -17.88 10.38 -6.56
CA ILE A 497 -18.78 10.03 -5.46
C ILE A 497 -18.14 10.47 -4.15
N LEU A 498 -18.67 11.51 -3.50
CA LEU A 498 -18.17 12.04 -2.24
C LEU A 498 -19.00 11.54 -1.05
N LEU A 499 -18.41 10.65 -0.26
CA LEU A 499 -18.99 10.16 0.99
C LEU A 499 -18.69 11.13 2.14
N ILE A 500 -19.70 11.56 2.90
CA ILE A 500 -19.52 12.39 4.09
C ILE A 500 -19.72 11.55 5.36
N TYR A 501 -18.81 11.70 6.34
CA TYR A 501 -18.79 10.89 7.57
C TYR A 501 -18.41 11.62 8.86
N HIS A 502 -18.91 11.12 9.99
CA HIS A 502 -18.61 11.60 11.33
C HIS A 502 -17.68 10.66 12.09
N ASN A 503 -16.42 11.07 12.32
CA ASN A 503 -15.49 10.33 13.20
C ASN A 503 -15.96 10.37 14.66
N ARG A 504 -15.80 9.23 15.37
CA ARG A 504 -16.30 9.03 16.75
C ARG A 504 -15.20 8.94 17.84
N LYS A 505 -13.90 8.96 17.52
CA LYS A 505 -12.80 8.75 18.51
C LYS A 505 -11.96 10.01 18.83
N SER A 506 -11.28 9.95 19.98
CA SER A 506 -10.46 10.96 20.67
C SER A 506 -9.17 11.31 19.93
N GLU A 507 -8.56 12.47 20.26
CA GLU A 507 -7.39 13.05 19.57
C GLU A 507 -6.19 12.09 19.57
N GLY A 508 -5.94 11.44 18.43
CA GLY A 508 -4.64 10.81 18.12
C GLY A 508 -3.66 11.79 17.50
N GLU A 509 -2.37 11.44 17.48
CA GLU A 509 -1.32 12.25 16.84
C GLU A 509 -1.43 12.24 15.31
N ASP A 510 -1.90 11.15 14.70
CA ASP A 510 -2.11 11.05 13.25
C ASP A 510 -3.60 11.30 12.87
N PRO A 511 -3.91 12.36 12.08
CA PRO A 511 -5.24 12.58 11.50
C PRO A 511 -5.89 11.38 10.81
N ILE A 512 -5.10 10.54 10.16
CA ILE A 512 -5.59 9.39 9.39
C ILE A 512 -6.10 8.32 10.37
N ASP A 513 -5.43 8.15 11.51
CA ASP A 513 -5.84 7.23 12.59
C ASP A 513 -7.22 7.59 13.19
N ASP A 514 -7.60 8.86 13.17
CA ASP A 514 -8.93 9.32 13.61
C ASP A 514 -10.06 8.82 12.65
N VAL A 515 -9.74 8.53 11.39
CA VAL A 515 -10.63 7.93 10.36
C VAL A 515 -10.53 6.38 10.35
N MET A 516 -9.42 5.81 10.83
CA MET A 516 -9.10 4.36 10.83
C MET A 516 -10.03 3.45 11.66
N GLY A 517 -11.18 3.92 12.14
CA GLY A 517 -12.22 3.02 12.67
C GLY A 517 -12.87 2.11 11.60
N SER A 518 -12.61 2.40 10.32
CA SER A 518 -13.21 1.78 9.13
C SER A 518 -12.11 1.55 8.06
N THR A 519 -11.08 0.77 8.42
CA THR A 519 -9.88 0.54 7.59
C THR A 519 -10.20 -0.02 6.20
N GLY A 520 -11.32 -0.74 6.05
CA GLY A 520 -11.73 -1.31 4.77
C GLY A 520 -12.24 -0.25 3.80
N LEU A 521 -13.06 0.71 4.26
CA LEU A 521 -13.54 1.78 3.39
C LEU A 521 -12.41 2.73 2.96
N THR A 522 -11.49 3.05 3.88
CA THR A 522 -10.34 3.91 3.56
C THR A 522 -9.39 3.29 2.54
N ALA A 523 -9.35 1.96 2.43
CA ALA A 523 -8.57 1.27 1.40
C ALA A 523 -9.25 1.25 0.02
N ALA A 524 -10.59 1.38 -0.02
CA ALA A 524 -11.37 1.40 -1.26
C ALA A 524 -11.51 2.80 -1.89
N VAL A 525 -11.32 3.89 -1.14
CA VAL A 525 -11.46 5.26 -1.66
C VAL A 525 -10.21 5.70 -2.43
N ASP A 526 -10.40 6.56 -3.42
CA ASP A 526 -9.36 7.16 -4.25
C ASP A 526 -8.70 8.36 -3.55
N ALA A 527 -9.47 9.13 -2.77
CA ALA A 527 -8.94 10.18 -1.89
C ALA A 527 -9.71 10.34 -0.57
N ILE A 528 -9.00 10.80 0.45
CA ILE A 528 -9.48 11.09 1.80
C ILE A 528 -9.23 12.57 2.10
N LEU A 529 -10.30 13.24 2.53
CA LEU A 529 -10.32 14.63 2.95
C LEU A 529 -10.71 14.69 4.44
N ILE A 530 -9.84 15.25 5.28
CA ILE A 530 -10.07 15.36 6.73
C ILE A 530 -10.16 16.82 7.13
N LEU A 531 -11.38 17.26 7.49
CA LEU A 531 -11.64 18.62 7.93
C LEU A 531 -11.43 18.76 9.45
N LYS A 532 -10.34 19.40 9.84
CA LYS A 532 -10.04 19.76 11.23
C LYS A 532 -10.47 21.18 11.53
N ARG A 533 -11.00 21.40 12.73
CA ARG A 533 -11.41 22.74 13.19
C ARG A 533 -11.48 22.78 14.72
N GLY A 534 -10.86 23.78 15.34
CA GLY A 534 -10.98 24.02 16.78
C GLY A 534 -12.42 24.30 17.21
N ARG A 535 -12.78 24.02 18.46
CA ARG A 535 -14.14 24.33 18.96
C ARG A 535 -14.32 25.85 19.01
N GLY A 536 -15.32 26.38 18.29
CA GLY A 536 -15.63 27.82 18.28
C GLY A 536 -14.72 28.69 17.39
N GLN A 537 -13.68 28.12 16.77
CA GLN A 537 -12.83 28.86 15.83
C GLN A 537 -13.49 28.97 14.45
N ALA A 538 -13.26 30.06 13.72
CA ALA A 538 -13.69 30.20 12.32
C ALA A 538 -12.77 29.43 11.36
N ASP A 539 -11.49 29.33 11.72
CA ASP A 539 -10.45 28.72 10.89
C ASP A 539 -10.36 27.21 11.13
N GLY A 540 -10.00 26.47 10.08
CA GLY A 540 -9.78 25.03 10.10
C GLY A 540 -8.71 24.61 9.10
N THR A 541 -8.29 23.35 9.15
CA THR A 541 -7.41 22.76 8.15
C THR A 541 -8.11 21.61 7.44
N LEU A 542 -7.84 21.46 6.14
CA LEU A 542 -8.30 20.36 5.32
C LEU A 542 -7.06 19.59 4.89
N LEU A 543 -6.86 18.42 5.50
CA LEU A 543 -5.87 17.46 5.01
C LEU A 543 -6.46 16.72 3.82
N VAL A 544 -5.70 16.59 2.75
CA VAL A 544 -6.06 15.84 1.54
C VAL A 544 -4.95 14.85 1.26
N THR A 545 -5.31 13.59 1.00
CA THR A 545 -4.39 12.51 0.62
C THR A 545 -5.13 11.50 -0.26
N GLY A 546 -4.45 10.84 -1.18
CA GLY A 546 -5.09 9.87 -2.09
C GLY A 546 -4.08 9.18 -3.00
N ARG A 547 -4.57 8.24 -3.83
CA ARG A 547 -3.74 7.53 -4.81
C ARG A 547 -3.26 8.48 -5.91
N ASP A 548 -4.16 9.34 -6.37
CA ASP A 548 -3.94 10.30 -7.46
C ASP A 548 -3.90 11.75 -6.96
N VAL A 549 -3.77 11.96 -5.64
CA VAL A 549 -3.75 13.29 -5.02
C VAL A 549 -2.53 13.44 -4.14
N GLU A 550 -1.70 14.44 -4.42
CA GLU A 550 -0.56 14.80 -3.57
C GLU A 550 -1.04 15.18 -2.18
N GLU A 551 -0.36 14.62 -1.17
CA GLU A 551 -0.64 14.92 0.22
C GLU A 551 -0.38 16.40 0.52
N GLN A 552 -1.41 17.07 1.03
CA GLN A 552 -1.35 18.49 1.33
C GLN A 552 -2.28 18.86 2.48
N GLU A 553 -1.90 19.87 3.25
CA GLU A 553 -2.75 20.47 4.29
C GLU A 553 -3.11 21.91 3.91
N LEU A 554 -4.40 22.15 3.74
CA LEU A 554 -4.95 23.43 3.29
C LEU A 554 -5.56 24.20 4.47
N ALA A 555 -5.17 25.45 4.63
CA ALA A 555 -5.76 26.34 5.62
C ALA A 555 -7.07 26.92 5.09
N LEU A 556 -8.17 26.69 5.81
CA LEU A 556 -9.49 27.16 5.46
C LEU A 556 -10.04 28.14 6.50
N LYS A 557 -10.85 29.08 6.04
CA LYS A 557 -11.66 29.94 6.90
C LYS A 557 -13.14 29.75 6.61
N PHE A 558 -13.92 29.46 7.65
CA PHE A 558 -15.38 29.39 7.57
C PHE A 558 -15.99 30.73 7.92
N HIS A 559 -16.88 31.23 7.04
CA HIS A 559 -17.65 32.45 7.24
C HIS A 559 -19.09 32.07 7.64
N PRO A 560 -19.47 32.16 8.92
CA PRO A 560 -20.74 31.60 9.40
C PRO A 560 -21.99 32.32 8.90
N ALA A 561 -21.89 33.61 8.57
CA ALA A 561 -23.04 34.39 8.09
C ALA A 561 -23.40 34.03 6.65
N GLU A 562 -22.41 33.65 5.86
CA GLU A 562 -22.49 33.29 4.44
C GLU A 562 -22.55 31.77 4.25
N GLY A 563 -22.20 30.99 5.28
CA GLY A 563 -22.16 29.53 5.20
C GLY A 563 -21.10 29.00 4.23
N LEU A 564 -20.01 29.75 4.04
CA LEU A 564 -18.98 29.47 3.04
C LEU A 564 -17.63 29.12 3.67
N TRP A 565 -16.92 28.18 3.04
CA TRP A 565 -15.50 27.94 3.25
C TRP A 565 -14.67 28.67 2.21
N THR A 566 -13.56 29.28 2.65
CA THR A 566 -12.56 29.91 1.79
C THR A 566 -11.18 29.35 2.03
N LEU A 567 -10.40 29.16 0.96
CA LEU A 567 -9.02 28.70 1.02
C LEU A 567 -8.08 29.89 1.23
N LEU A 568 -7.29 29.85 2.30
CA LEU A 568 -6.30 30.86 2.64
C LEU A 568 -4.93 30.57 2.01
N GLY A 569 -4.65 29.31 1.66
CA GLY A 569 -3.37 28.80 1.17
C GLY A 569 -3.03 27.48 1.83
N THR A 570 -1.77 27.04 1.73
CA THR A 570 -1.31 25.89 2.51
C THR A 570 -1.24 26.24 4.01
N ALA A 571 -1.38 25.24 4.87
CA ALA A 571 -1.25 25.41 6.32
C ALA A 571 0.13 25.94 6.70
N ALA A 572 1.19 25.50 6.00
CA ALA A 572 2.55 25.99 6.18
C ALA A 572 2.68 27.49 5.84
N GLU A 573 2.16 27.93 4.68
CA GLU A 573 2.16 29.35 4.29
C GLU A 573 1.39 30.23 5.28
N CYS A 574 0.23 29.75 5.75
CA CYS A 574 -0.57 30.47 6.74
C CYS A 574 0.11 30.56 8.11
N ALA A 575 0.73 29.47 8.57
CA ALA A 575 1.50 29.46 9.82
C ALA A 575 2.66 30.46 9.77
N ILE A 576 3.38 30.53 8.63
CA ILE A 576 4.45 31.51 8.41
C ILE A 576 3.88 32.93 8.39
N SER A 577 2.75 33.17 7.73
CA SER A 577 2.08 34.48 7.67
C SER A 577 1.59 34.94 9.05
N GLN A 578 1.08 34.03 9.88
CA GLN A 578 0.68 34.32 11.26
C GLN A 578 1.89 34.62 12.14
N GLN A 579 2.94 33.79 12.06
CA GLN A 579 4.21 34.03 12.77
C GLN A 579 4.81 35.39 12.40
N ARG A 580 4.79 35.74 11.11
CA ARG A 580 5.21 37.06 10.63
C ARG A 580 4.40 38.20 11.27
N ARG A 581 3.07 38.04 11.39
CA ARG A 581 2.20 39.05 12.04
C ARG A 581 2.49 39.20 13.53
N GLU A 582 2.69 38.09 14.24
CA GLU A 582 3.02 38.12 15.67
C GLU A 582 4.40 38.74 15.93
N ILE A 583 5.41 38.40 15.12
CA ILE A 583 6.72 39.05 15.18
C ILE A 583 6.58 40.57 14.98
N LEU A 584 5.79 41.00 13.98
CA LEU A 584 5.56 42.43 13.75
C LEU A 584 4.79 43.11 14.89
N ALA A 585 3.83 42.42 15.50
CA ALA A 585 3.09 42.96 16.64
C ALA A 585 4.03 43.18 17.84
N VAL A 586 4.86 42.19 18.17
CA VAL A 586 5.87 42.29 19.23
C VAL A 586 6.87 43.40 18.92
N LEU A 587 7.40 43.47 17.70
CA LEU A 587 8.35 44.52 17.31
C LEU A 587 7.73 45.93 17.34
N LYS A 588 6.44 46.07 17.03
CA LYS A 588 5.72 47.34 17.15
C LYS A 588 5.51 47.77 18.60
N GLU A 589 5.23 46.81 19.49
CA GLU A 589 4.95 47.08 20.90
C GLU A 589 6.21 47.28 21.74
N THR A 590 7.26 46.49 21.45
CA THR A 590 8.47 46.42 22.27
C THR A 590 9.70 47.08 21.62
N GLY A 591 9.56 47.59 20.40
CA GLY A 591 10.67 48.16 19.62
C GLY A 591 11.64 47.09 19.09
N PRO A 592 12.86 47.48 18.69
CA PRO A 592 13.88 46.55 18.23
C PRO A 592 14.22 45.50 19.31
N GLN A 593 14.16 44.23 18.95
CA GLN A 593 14.43 43.11 19.84
C GLN A 593 15.48 42.18 19.22
N THR A 594 16.30 41.56 20.06
CA THR A 594 17.17 40.47 19.62
C THR A 594 16.33 39.22 19.30
N LEU A 595 16.86 38.34 18.45
CA LEU A 595 16.22 37.06 18.13
C LEU A 595 15.88 36.26 19.40
N THR A 596 16.79 36.22 20.38
CA THR A 596 16.59 35.53 21.66
C THR A 596 15.44 36.12 22.47
N GLN A 597 15.29 37.45 22.47
CA GLN A 597 14.17 38.12 23.13
C GLN A 597 12.85 37.85 22.42
N LEU A 598 12.81 37.90 21.08
CA LEU A 598 11.60 37.57 20.30
C LEU A 598 11.16 36.13 20.54
N VAL A 599 12.10 35.19 20.54
CA VAL A 599 11.85 33.77 20.87
C VAL A 599 11.23 33.63 22.25
N LYS A 600 11.76 34.35 23.25
CA LYS A 600 11.24 34.34 24.63
C LYS A 600 9.86 34.98 24.75
N ILE A 601 9.62 36.11 24.08
CA ILE A 601 8.34 36.83 24.12
C ILE A 601 7.25 36.05 23.39
N LEU A 602 7.57 35.46 22.24
CA LEU A 602 6.63 34.68 21.43
C LEU A 602 6.41 33.27 21.97
N GLY A 603 7.30 32.76 22.82
CA GLY A 603 7.26 31.37 23.32
C GLY A 603 7.41 30.33 22.21
N LYS A 604 8.14 30.65 21.14
CA LYS A 604 8.28 29.80 19.94
C LYS A 604 9.68 29.22 19.80
N ASN A 605 9.83 28.17 19.01
CA ASN A 605 11.14 27.59 18.71
C ASN A 605 12.07 28.61 18.01
N TYR A 606 13.35 28.60 18.38
CA TYR A 606 14.37 29.51 17.87
C TYR A 606 14.49 29.49 16.35
N ASP A 607 14.55 28.32 15.73
CA ASP A 607 14.70 28.19 14.28
C ASP A 607 13.47 28.68 13.53
N THR A 608 12.28 28.49 14.08
CA THR A 608 11.03 29.00 13.52
C THR A 608 11.02 30.53 13.44
N VAL A 609 11.40 31.21 14.52
CA VAL A 609 11.48 32.68 14.57
C VAL A 609 12.61 33.18 13.66
N ARG A 610 13.76 32.49 13.65
CA ARG A 610 14.91 32.83 12.80
C ARG A 610 14.60 32.77 11.31
N VAL A 611 14.01 31.66 10.83
CA VAL A 611 13.65 31.47 9.41
C VAL A 611 12.60 32.48 8.98
N THR A 612 11.61 32.74 9.84
CA THR A 612 10.56 33.74 9.54
C THR A 612 11.14 35.15 9.44
N LEU A 613 12.03 35.55 10.37
CA LEU A 613 12.73 36.84 10.30
C LEU A 613 13.64 36.97 9.08
N ALA A 614 14.35 35.91 8.68
CA ALA A 614 15.20 35.93 7.49
C ALA A 614 14.39 36.25 6.22
N ARG A 615 13.22 35.62 6.06
CA ARG A 615 12.29 35.89 4.95
C ARG A 615 11.66 37.27 5.04
N MET A 616 11.33 37.74 6.25
CA MET A 616 10.81 39.11 6.45
C MET A 616 11.87 40.17 6.10
N ARG A 617 13.15 39.89 6.34
CA ARG A 617 14.27 40.75 5.94
C ARG A 617 14.43 40.77 4.43
N GLU A 618 14.43 39.60 3.78
CA GLU A 618 14.48 39.50 2.30
C GLU A 618 13.31 40.24 1.64
N ALA A 619 12.13 40.18 2.24
CA ALA A 619 10.95 40.93 1.81
C ALA A 619 10.98 42.44 2.16
N GLY A 620 12.04 42.93 2.82
CA GLY A 620 12.19 44.35 3.21
C GLY A 620 11.28 44.82 4.34
N VAL A 621 10.68 43.90 5.08
CA VAL A 621 9.62 44.15 6.09
C VAL A 621 10.20 44.46 7.46
N VAL A 622 11.38 43.91 7.76
CA VAL A 622 12.18 44.19 8.96
C VAL A 622 13.62 44.46 8.54
N ARG A 623 14.33 45.29 9.31
CA ARG A 623 15.74 45.59 9.11
C ARG A 623 16.54 45.10 10.32
N LEU A 624 17.78 44.67 10.07
CA LEU A 624 18.72 44.29 11.13
C LEU A 624 19.25 45.52 11.85
#